data_AF-A0A544T1D9-F1
#
_entry.id   AF-A0A544T1D9-F1
#
_cell.length_a   1.000
_cell.length_b   1.000
_cell.length_c   1.000
_cell.angle_alpha   90.00
_cell.angle_beta   90.00
_cell.angle_gamma   90.00
#
_symmetry.space_group_name_H-M   'P 1'
#
loop_
_entity.id
_entity.type
_entity.pdbx_description
1 polymer ?
#
loop_
_entity_poly.entity_id
_entity_poly.type
_entity_poly.pdbx_seq_one_letter_code
_entity_poly.pdbx_strand_id
1 'polypeptide(L)'
;MSNFGILSILPILGLLFIIWRLLRLTKSTSNRINWAQRSNKWILCIYVGVLLLAVVVYEAIQADGEKVYTQKEYATFIDENNVFQQAFEKNEESKFDPKFLIEEWKQQIEGDTLEVILNGSNVRMNIEWTNSKEQLVEAKMYKTYSYMGGINMEKEIPLPTLEVKDNQIILTAIPQKERTYYRFTNELTFFSTVNNLDSWEQRRVIGHTYIYLKVPKHINVIDKDGLQFY
;
A
#
# COMPACT_ATOMS: atom_id res chain seq x y z
N MET A 1 -25.53 11.45 9.81
CA MET A 1 -24.88 10.80 10.97
C MET A 1 -24.90 9.31 10.70
N SER A 2 -23.73 8.69 10.60
CA SER A 2 -23.55 7.35 10.03
C SER A 2 -24.21 6.26 10.89
N ASN A 3 -24.93 5.33 10.25
CA ASN A 3 -25.55 4.15 10.87
C ASN A 3 -24.54 3.23 11.60
N PHE A 4 -23.24 3.48 11.46
CA PHE A 4 -22.16 2.79 12.15
C PHE A 4 -22.28 2.87 13.68
N GLY A 5 -22.68 4.03 14.23
CA GLY A 5 -22.83 4.17 15.69
C GLY A 5 -23.91 3.25 16.28
N ILE A 6 -24.98 2.96 15.53
CA ILE A 6 -26.08 2.10 15.98
C ILE A 6 -25.66 0.62 15.92
N LEU A 7 -24.90 0.23 14.90
CA LEU A 7 -24.38 -1.13 14.73
C LEU A 7 -23.36 -1.50 15.82
N SER A 8 -22.53 -0.55 16.27
CA SER A 8 -21.56 -0.78 17.36
C SER A 8 -22.19 -0.91 18.74
N ILE A 9 -23.39 -0.36 18.96
CA ILE A 9 -24.12 -0.43 20.24
C ILE A 9 -24.89 -1.75 20.39
N LEU A 10 -25.26 -2.38 19.27
CA LEU A 10 -26.02 -3.63 19.21
C LEU A 10 -25.38 -4.81 19.98
N PRO A 11 -24.06 -5.11 19.84
CA PRO A 11 -23.42 -6.16 20.64
C PRO A 11 -23.39 -5.82 22.13
N ILE A 12 -23.19 -4.55 22.50
CA ILE A 12 -23.20 -4.10 23.90
C ILE A 12 -24.60 -4.30 24.51
N LEU A 13 -25.66 -3.96 23.77
CA LEU A 13 -27.04 -4.17 24.21
C LEU A 13 -27.41 -5.66 24.32
N GLY A 14 -27.00 -6.48 23.35
CA GLY A 14 -27.20 -7.93 23.41
C GLY A 14 -26.50 -8.56 24.61
N LEU A 15 -25.31 -8.05 24.94
CA LEU A 15 -24.52 -8.51 26.06
C LEU A 15 -25.12 -8.08 27.41
N LEU A 16 -25.56 -6.82 27.52
CA LEU A 16 -26.32 -6.33 28.68
C LEU A 16 -27.60 -7.13 28.89
N PHE A 17 -28.29 -7.53 27.81
CA PHE A 17 -29.46 -8.38 27.86
C PHE A 17 -29.14 -9.79 28.39
N ILE A 18 -28.01 -10.38 27.98
CA ILE A 18 -27.55 -11.69 28.47
C ILE A 18 -27.20 -11.59 29.97
N ILE A 19 -26.46 -10.57 30.40
CA ILE A 19 -26.16 -10.32 31.83
C ILE A 19 -27.46 -10.19 32.61
N TRP A 20 -28.39 -9.37 32.12
CA TRP A 20 -29.69 -9.16 32.78
C TRP A 20 -30.49 -10.47 32.90
N ARG A 21 -30.51 -11.29 31.84
CA ARG A 21 -31.14 -12.62 31.87
C ARG A 21 -30.49 -13.55 32.89
N LEU A 22 -29.16 -13.61 32.94
CA LEU A 22 -28.41 -14.43 33.90
C LEU A 22 -28.69 -13.97 35.34
N LEU A 23 -28.65 -12.66 35.61
CA LEU A 23 -28.98 -12.10 36.92
C LEU A 23 -30.43 -12.41 37.32
N ARG A 24 -31.38 -12.33 36.38
CA ARG A 24 -32.80 -12.63 36.64
C ARG A 24 -33.04 -14.12 36.91
N LEU A 25 -32.38 -15.00 36.15
CA LEU A 25 -32.44 -16.45 36.36
C LEU A 25 -31.86 -16.83 37.73
N THR A 26 -30.82 -16.15 38.19
CA THR A 26 -30.20 -16.43 39.50
C THR A 26 -31.06 -16.02 40.71
N LYS A 27 -32.00 -15.07 40.55
CA LYS A 27 -32.94 -14.66 41.60
C LYS A 27 -34.14 -15.60 41.76
N SER A 28 -34.52 -16.33 40.71
CA SER A 28 -35.71 -17.20 40.72
C SER A 28 -35.51 -18.50 41.52
N THR A 29 -34.27 -18.93 41.77
CA THR A 29 -33.95 -20.24 42.40
C THR A 29 -33.56 -20.12 43.89
N SER A 30 -34.10 -19.12 44.59
CA SER A 30 -33.55 -18.63 45.87
C SER A 30 -33.75 -19.48 47.12
N ASN A 31 -34.42 -20.63 47.13
CA ASN A 31 -34.78 -21.25 48.42
C ASN A 31 -34.16 -22.62 48.78
N ARG A 32 -33.30 -23.26 47.97
CA ARG A 32 -32.75 -24.60 48.35
C ARG A 32 -31.34 -24.95 47.86
N ILE A 33 -30.43 -23.98 47.80
CA ILE A 33 -29.13 -24.23 47.20
C ILE A 33 -27.99 -23.87 48.16
N ASN A 34 -27.31 -24.93 48.62
CA ASN A 34 -26.27 -24.97 49.66
C ASN A 34 -25.08 -24.04 49.35
N TRP A 35 -24.42 -23.60 50.43
CA TRP A 35 -23.34 -22.59 50.48
C TRP A 35 -22.20 -22.78 49.46
N ALA A 36 -21.89 -24.03 49.04
CA ALA A 36 -20.92 -24.34 47.99
C ALA A 36 -21.30 -23.79 46.59
N GLN A 37 -22.56 -23.44 46.38
CA GLN A 37 -23.05 -22.88 45.12
C GLN A 37 -22.96 -21.34 45.07
N ARG A 38 -22.68 -20.67 46.19
CA ARG A 38 -22.49 -19.20 46.24
C ARG A 38 -21.13 -18.79 45.69
N SER A 39 -20.06 -19.55 45.97
CA SER A 39 -18.71 -19.31 45.43
C SER A 39 -18.68 -19.50 43.90
N ASN A 40 -19.34 -20.54 43.38
CA ASN A 40 -19.44 -20.76 41.93
C ASN A 40 -20.13 -19.61 41.18
N LYS A 41 -21.14 -18.95 41.81
CA LYS A 41 -21.80 -17.77 41.22
C LYS A 41 -20.85 -16.58 41.11
N TRP A 42 -20.02 -16.34 42.12
CA TRP A 42 -19.02 -15.27 42.10
C TRP A 42 -17.92 -15.53 41.07
N ILE A 43 -17.43 -16.77 40.98
CA ILE A 43 -16.44 -17.17 39.97
C ILE A 43 -17.01 -16.94 38.56
N LEU A 44 -18.28 -17.32 38.32
CA LEU A 44 -18.92 -17.11 37.03
C LEU A 44 -19.13 -15.62 36.73
N CYS A 45 -19.56 -14.80 37.71
CA CYS A 45 -19.68 -13.35 37.52
C CYS A 45 -18.33 -12.68 37.23
N ILE A 46 -17.26 -13.08 37.93
CA ILE A 46 -15.90 -12.57 37.69
C ILE A 46 -15.42 -13.01 36.30
N TYR A 47 -15.63 -14.27 35.95
CA TYR A 47 -15.25 -14.81 34.63
C TYR A 47 -15.94 -14.07 33.49
N VAL A 48 -17.26 -13.88 33.59
CA VAL A 48 -18.01 -13.06 32.63
C VAL A 48 -17.48 -11.64 32.63
N GLY A 49 -17.31 -11.00 33.79
CA GLY A 49 -16.76 -9.64 33.90
C GLY A 49 -15.39 -9.48 33.23
N VAL A 50 -14.49 -10.45 33.39
CA VAL A 50 -13.19 -10.49 32.74
C VAL A 50 -13.34 -10.66 31.22
N LEU A 51 -14.23 -11.52 30.74
CA LEU A 51 -14.51 -11.65 29.30
C LEU A 51 -15.03 -10.34 28.70
N LEU A 52 -15.89 -9.61 29.42
CA LEU A 52 -16.40 -8.32 28.94
C LEU A 52 -15.32 -7.26 28.90
N LEU A 53 -14.50 -7.22 29.95
CA LEU A 53 -13.37 -6.31 30.01
C LEU A 53 -12.36 -6.63 28.90
N ALA A 54 -12.16 -7.91 28.57
CA ALA A 54 -11.31 -8.32 27.46
C ALA A 54 -11.84 -7.81 26.10
N VAL A 55 -13.16 -7.82 25.87
CA VAL A 55 -13.75 -7.24 24.64
C VAL A 55 -13.52 -5.73 24.58
N VAL A 56 -13.74 -5.01 25.69
CA VAL A 56 -13.51 -3.56 25.74
C VAL A 56 -12.03 -3.22 25.54
N VAL A 57 -11.13 -3.97 26.17
CA VAL A 57 -9.68 -3.81 25.99
C VAL A 57 -9.28 -4.14 24.55
N TYR A 58 -9.84 -5.18 23.95
CA TYR A 58 -9.56 -5.55 22.55
C TYR A 58 -9.94 -4.43 21.57
N GLU A 59 -11.11 -3.81 21.74
CA GLU A 59 -11.52 -2.65 20.93
C GLU A 59 -10.66 -1.41 21.19
N ALA A 60 -10.11 -1.27 22.40
CA ALA A 60 -9.22 -0.16 22.76
C ALA A 60 -7.77 -0.36 22.28
N ILE A 61 -7.38 -1.57 21.85
CA ILE A 61 -6.09 -1.80 21.19
C ILE A 61 -6.15 -1.14 19.82
N GLN A 62 -5.46 0.00 19.69
CA GLN A 62 -5.28 0.63 18.39
C GLN A 62 -4.55 -0.36 17.48
N ALA A 63 -5.23 -0.76 16.40
CA ALA A 63 -4.56 -1.43 15.32
C ALA A 63 -3.68 -0.39 14.62
N ASP A 64 -2.39 -0.35 14.95
CA ASP A 64 -1.34 0.39 14.23
C ASP A 64 -1.06 -0.23 12.83
N GLY A 65 -2.08 -0.82 12.21
CA GLY A 65 -2.00 -1.36 10.87
C GLY A 65 -2.13 -0.25 9.84
N GLU A 66 -1.33 -0.32 8.78
CA GLU A 66 -1.54 0.53 7.60
C GLU A 66 -2.97 0.40 7.08
N LYS A 67 -3.53 1.52 6.60
CA LYS A 67 -4.89 1.57 6.04
C LYS A 67 -5.03 0.50 4.97
N VAL A 68 -5.91 -0.47 5.19
CA VAL A 68 -6.25 -1.46 4.17
C VAL A 68 -7.22 -0.84 3.18
N TYR A 69 -6.78 -0.73 1.92
CA TYR A 69 -7.60 -0.22 0.83
C TYR A 69 -8.73 -1.19 0.46
N THR A 70 -9.84 -0.64 0.00
CA THR A 70 -11.00 -1.38 -0.51
C THR A 70 -10.73 -1.95 -1.91
N GLN A 71 -11.51 -2.95 -2.32
CA GLN A 71 -11.43 -3.52 -3.67
C GLN A 71 -11.55 -2.47 -4.77
N LYS A 72 -12.42 -1.48 -4.56
CA LYS A 72 -12.63 -0.39 -5.52
C LYS A 72 -11.39 0.49 -5.65
N GLU A 73 -10.76 0.84 -4.53
CA GLU A 73 -9.48 1.58 -4.53
C GLU A 73 -8.39 0.78 -5.25
N TYR A 74 -8.29 -0.53 -5.00
CA TYR A 74 -7.35 -1.40 -5.74
C TYR A 74 -7.57 -1.41 -7.25
N ALA A 75 -8.81 -1.56 -7.69
CA ALA A 75 -9.15 -1.53 -9.10
C ALA A 75 -8.77 -0.18 -9.74
N THR A 76 -8.99 0.93 -9.03
CA THR A 76 -8.55 2.26 -9.46
C THR A 76 -7.04 2.35 -9.59
N PHE A 77 -6.25 1.85 -8.61
CA PHE A 77 -4.79 1.88 -8.71
C PHE A 77 -4.27 1.05 -9.89
N ILE A 78 -4.87 -0.11 -10.16
CA ILE A 78 -4.50 -0.95 -11.31
C ILE A 78 -4.80 -0.21 -12.61
N ASP A 79 -5.99 0.39 -12.72
CA ASP A 79 -6.38 1.15 -13.91
C ASP A 79 -5.44 2.34 -14.15
N GLU A 80 -5.14 3.12 -13.11
CA GLU A 80 -4.22 4.26 -13.21
C GLU A 80 -2.80 3.83 -13.60
N ASN A 81 -2.30 2.72 -13.06
CA ASN A 81 -1.02 2.14 -13.47
C ASN A 81 -1.03 1.73 -14.95
N ASN A 82 -2.10 1.11 -15.42
CA ASN A 82 -2.25 0.68 -16.81
C ASN A 82 -2.35 1.87 -17.77
N VAL A 83 -3.11 2.91 -17.41
CA VAL A 83 -3.22 4.15 -18.18
C VAL A 83 -1.85 4.82 -18.28
N PHE A 84 -1.11 4.92 -17.17
CA PHE A 84 0.24 5.46 -17.19
C PHE A 84 1.17 4.63 -18.09
N GLN A 85 1.14 3.30 -17.95
CA GLN A 85 1.95 2.40 -18.76
C GLN A 85 1.65 2.58 -20.26
N GLN A 86 0.38 2.65 -20.66
CA GLN A 86 -0.01 2.87 -22.05
C GLN A 86 0.43 4.22 -22.59
N ALA A 87 0.36 5.28 -21.78
CA ALA A 87 0.87 6.59 -22.16
C ALA A 87 2.39 6.55 -22.34
N PHE A 88 3.09 5.86 -21.43
CA PHE A 88 4.55 5.70 -21.48
C PHE A 88 4.97 4.96 -22.74
N GLU A 89 4.40 3.79 -23.03
CA GLU A 89 4.66 3.00 -24.24
C GLU A 89 4.38 3.75 -25.55
N LYS A 90 3.53 4.78 -25.53
CA LYS A 90 3.23 5.64 -26.69
C LYS A 90 4.05 6.92 -26.74
N ASN A 91 4.91 7.18 -25.77
CA ASN A 91 5.66 8.42 -25.62
C ASN A 91 4.77 9.68 -25.58
N GLU A 92 3.60 9.58 -24.92
CA GLU A 92 2.63 10.68 -24.77
C GLU A 92 2.82 11.40 -23.41
N GLU A 93 3.92 12.15 -23.25
CA GLU A 93 4.26 12.83 -21.98
C GLU A 93 3.12 13.71 -21.43
N SER A 94 2.33 14.33 -22.31
CA SER A 94 1.19 15.17 -21.91
C SER A 94 0.09 14.43 -21.12
N LYS A 95 0.09 13.09 -21.17
CA LYS A 95 -0.81 12.22 -20.42
C LYS A 95 -0.15 11.63 -19.16
N PHE A 96 1.11 11.95 -18.88
CA PHE A 96 1.76 11.52 -17.65
C PHE A 96 1.17 12.28 -16.47
N ASP A 97 0.53 11.54 -15.57
CA ASP A 97 -0.04 12.12 -14.36
C ASP A 97 1.11 12.59 -13.43
N PRO A 98 1.17 13.88 -13.07
CA PRO A 98 2.24 14.42 -12.23
C PRO A 98 2.28 13.80 -10.82
N LYS A 99 1.21 13.14 -10.35
CA LYS A 99 1.23 12.45 -9.06
C LYS A 99 2.25 11.32 -8.99
N PHE A 100 2.65 10.76 -10.13
CA PHE A 100 3.64 9.70 -10.21
C PHE A 100 5.07 10.22 -10.36
N LEU A 101 5.25 11.52 -10.58
CA LEU A 101 6.58 12.12 -10.71
C LEU A 101 7.28 12.11 -9.35
N ILE A 102 8.46 11.51 -9.31
CA ILE A 102 9.30 11.41 -8.11
C ILE A 102 10.44 12.42 -8.17
N GLU A 103 11.10 12.49 -9.33
CA GLU A 103 12.27 13.32 -9.52
C GLU A 103 12.31 13.86 -10.95
N GLU A 104 12.72 15.11 -11.08
CA GLU A 104 12.99 15.76 -12.36
C GLU A 104 14.38 16.37 -12.30
N TRP A 105 15.16 16.10 -13.33
CA TRP A 105 16.50 16.59 -13.49
C TRP A 105 16.63 17.25 -14.86
N LYS A 106 17.46 18.30 -14.91
CA LYS A 106 17.84 19.00 -16.12
C LYS A 106 19.32 19.32 -16.05
N GLN A 107 20.06 18.99 -17.10
CA GLN A 107 21.48 19.34 -17.18
C GLN A 107 21.87 19.70 -18.59
N GLN A 108 22.80 20.63 -18.63
CA GLN A 108 23.50 20.98 -19.84
C GLN A 108 24.67 20.00 -20.04
N ILE A 109 24.68 19.35 -21.20
CA ILE A 109 25.70 18.37 -21.60
C ILE A 109 26.83 19.09 -22.33
N GLU A 110 28.07 18.74 -22.02
CA GLU A 110 29.23 19.30 -22.71
C GLU A 110 29.62 18.44 -23.90
N GLY A 111 29.23 18.84 -25.12
CA GLY A 111 29.58 18.12 -26.34
C GLY A 111 28.35 17.54 -27.04
N ASP A 112 28.52 16.43 -27.75
CA ASP A 112 27.51 15.82 -28.62
C ASP A 112 27.11 14.41 -28.20
N THR A 113 27.59 13.91 -27.06
CA THR A 113 27.38 12.52 -26.67
C THR A 113 26.88 12.43 -25.22
N LEU A 114 25.80 11.67 -25.03
CA LEU A 114 25.23 11.30 -23.74
C LEU A 114 25.35 9.80 -23.56
N GLU A 115 26.00 9.37 -22.49
CA GLU A 115 26.10 7.95 -22.16
C GLU A 115 25.02 7.55 -21.15
N VAL A 116 24.32 6.44 -21.39
CA VAL A 116 23.36 5.88 -20.44
C VAL A 116 23.88 4.52 -19.97
N ILE A 117 24.04 4.39 -18.66
CA ILE A 117 24.54 3.18 -17.99
C ILE A 117 23.44 2.67 -17.07
N LEU A 118 23.02 1.41 -17.24
CA LEU A 118 22.01 0.77 -16.40
C LEU A 118 22.61 -0.39 -15.60
N ASN A 119 22.85 -0.14 -14.32
CA ASN A 119 23.31 -1.14 -13.38
C ASN A 119 22.11 -1.87 -12.74
N GLY A 120 21.48 -2.80 -13.47
CA GLY A 120 20.47 -3.75 -12.97
C GLY A 120 19.17 -3.81 -13.80
N SER A 121 18.13 -4.51 -13.30
CA SER A 121 17.12 -5.12 -14.21
C SER A 121 15.66 -4.66 -14.09
N ASN A 122 15.32 -3.52 -13.46
CA ASN A 122 13.92 -3.21 -13.11
C ASN A 122 13.43 -1.79 -13.45
N VAL A 123 14.03 -1.13 -14.44
CA VAL A 123 13.62 0.23 -14.86
C VAL A 123 13.19 0.19 -16.32
N ARG A 124 12.06 0.84 -16.62
CA ARG A 124 11.59 1.04 -18.00
C ARG A 124 12.01 2.43 -18.46
N MET A 125 12.67 2.55 -19.61
CA MET A 125 13.19 3.83 -20.10
C MET A 125 12.72 4.12 -21.52
N ASN A 126 12.29 5.36 -21.73
CA ASN A 126 11.97 5.90 -23.06
C ASN A 126 12.73 7.19 -23.31
N ILE A 127 13.06 7.43 -24.59
CA ILE A 127 13.76 8.62 -25.05
C ILE A 127 12.89 9.36 -26.07
N GLU A 128 12.54 10.59 -25.74
CA GLU A 128 11.93 11.53 -26.66
C GLU A 128 12.99 12.45 -27.28
N TRP A 129 13.04 12.42 -28.62
CA TRP A 129 13.96 13.24 -29.39
C TRP A 129 13.37 14.61 -29.72
N THR A 130 13.94 15.67 -29.14
CA THR A 130 13.46 17.04 -29.35
C THR A 130 14.26 17.76 -30.46
N ASN A 131 13.63 18.73 -31.13
CA ASN A 131 14.31 19.58 -32.12
C ASN A 131 15.06 20.77 -31.48
N SER A 132 15.34 20.73 -30.18
CA SER A 132 16.03 21.82 -29.49
C SER A 132 17.44 22.01 -30.03
N LYS A 133 17.89 23.26 -30.07
CA LYS A 133 19.28 23.64 -30.36
C LYS A 133 20.14 23.73 -29.10
N GLU A 134 19.50 23.69 -27.93
CA GLU A 134 20.17 23.75 -26.64
C GLU A 134 20.76 22.39 -26.31
N GLN A 135 21.92 22.37 -25.65
CA GLN A 135 22.55 21.14 -25.13
C GLN A 135 21.90 20.69 -23.80
N LEU A 136 20.58 20.88 -23.66
CA LEU A 136 19.85 20.58 -22.44
C LEU A 136 19.19 19.21 -22.57
N VAL A 137 19.48 18.32 -21.63
CA VAL A 137 18.81 17.03 -21.47
C VAL A 137 17.94 17.11 -20.23
N GLU A 138 16.70 16.62 -20.35
CA GLU A 138 15.78 16.50 -19.21
C GLU A 138 15.53 15.02 -18.92
N ALA A 139 15.52 14.64 -17.66
CA ALA A 139 15.17 13.30 -17.20
C ALA A 139 14.07 13.40 -16.15
N LYS A 140 13.04 12.57 -16.29
CA LYS A 140 11.94 12.49 -15.34
C LYS A 140 11.78 11.05 -14.88
N MET A 141 11.81 10.85 -13.57
CA MET A 141 11.58 9.55 -12.96
C MET A 141 10.17 9.50 -12.40
N TYR A 142 9.42 8.48 -12.81
CA TYR A 142 8.07 8.22 -12.34
C TYR A 142 8.00 6.87 -11.63
N LYS A 143 7.18 6.79 -10.59
CA LYS A 143 6.88 5.55 -9.87
C LYS A 143 5.38 5.39 -9.74
N THR A 144 4.86 4.30 -10.29
CA THR A 144 3.45 3.97 -10.18
C THR A 144 3.14 3.20 -8.90
N TYR A 145 1.86 3.08 -8.57
CA TYR A 145 1.40 2.47 -7.32
C TYR A 145 1.93 1.05 -7.14
N SER A 146 2.46 0.74 -5.97
CA SER A 146 2.79 -0.63 -5.59
C SER A 146 2.15 -0.99 -4.25
N TYR A 147 1.27 -1.98 -4.29
CA TYR A 147 0.57 -2.47 -3.11
C TYR A 147 0.63 -3.99 -3.06
N MET A 148 0.85 -4.53 -1.87
CA MET A 148 0.90 -5.98 -1.67
C MET A 148 0.15 -6.37 -0.41
N GLY A 149 -0.86 -7.23 -0.55
CA GLY A 149 -1.56 -7.83 0.58
C GLY A 149 -2.32 -6.83 1.48
N GLY A 150 -2.69 -5.66 0.98
CA GLY A 150 -3.34 -4.62 1.81
C GLY A 150 -2.47 -3.40 2.09
N ILE A 151 -1.16 -3.51 1.91
CA ILE A 151 -0.13 -2.62 2.45
C ILE A 151 0.44 -1.74 1.34
N ASN A 152 0.69 -0.46 1.64
CA ASN A 152 1.33 0.46 0.70
C ASN A 152 2.84 0.19 0.68
N MET A 153 3.36 -0.30 -0.44
CA MET A 153 4.77 -0.65 -0.58
C MET A 153 5.62 0.51 -1.10
N GLU A 154 5.05 1.68 -1.38
CA GLU A 154 5.75 2.81 -2.00
C GLU A 154 6.95 3.29 -1.20
N LYS A 155 6.83 3.34 0.13
CA LYS A 155 7.91 3.77 1.04
C LYS A 155 8.95 2.68 1.28
N GLU A 156 8.52 1.42 1.18
CA GLU A 156 9.36 0.27 1.49
C GLU A 156 10.21 -0.21 0.31
N ILE A 157 9.75 0.04 -0.91
CA ILE A 157 10.53 -0.18 -2.13
C ILE A 157 11.45 1.01 -2.32
N PRO A 158 12.79 0.86 -2.15
CA PRO A 158 13.74 1.93 -2.40
C PRO A 158 13.58 2.47 -3.82
N LEU A 159 13.99 3.71 -4.07
CA LEU A 159 14.05 4.24 -5.42
C LEU A 159 15.39 3.84 -6.07
N PRO A 160 15.43 3.59 -7.38
CA PRO A 160 16.71 3.54 -8.06
C PRO A 160 17.37 4.91 -7.96
N THR A 161 18.70 4.92 -7.91
CA THR A 161 19.47 6.17 -7.89
C THR A 161 19.77 6.57 -9.32
N LEU A 162 19.43 7.82 -9.65
CA LEU A 162 19.81 8.49 -10.89
C LEU A 162 20.95 9.44 -10.55
N GLU A 163 22.15 9.11 -11.00
CA GLU A 163 23.30 10.00 -10.89
C GLU A 163 23.64 10.53 -12.27
N VAL A 164 23.86 11.84 -12.38
CA VAL A 164 24.35 12.43 -13.64
C VAL A 164 25.67 13.11 -13.42
N LYS A 165 26.68 12.63 -14.13
CA LYS A 165 28.06 13.07 -13.97
C LYS A 165 28.80 12.94 -15.29
N ASP A 166 29.58 13.96 -15.66
CA ASP A 166 30.49 13.92 -16.82
C ASP A 166 29.81 13.43 -18.12
N ASN A 167 28.61 13.94 -18.42
CA ASN A 167 27.76 13.52 -19.56
C ASN A 167 27.30 12.05 -19.54
N GLN A 168 27.28 11.44 -18.37
CA GLN A 168 26.78 10.08 -18.17
C GLN A 168 25.59 10.10 -17.23
N ILE A 169 24.49 9.48 -17.67
CA ILE A 169 23.35 9.14 -16.82
C ILE A 169 23.58 7.72 -16.30
N ILE A 170 23.83 7.61 -15.01
CA ILE A 170 24.07 6.34 -14.33
C ILE A 170 22.83 6.00 -13.51
N LEU A 171 22.22 4.87 -13.87
CA LEU A 171 21.07 4.33 -13.19
C LEU A 171 21.46 3.11 -12.40
N THR A 172 21.40 3.22 -11.08
CA THR A 172 21.68 2.10 -10.20
C THR A 172 20.38 1.50 -9.70
N ALA A 173 20.14 0.25 -10.10
CA ALA A 173 18.97 -0.49 -9.67
C ALA A 173 19.01 -0.78 -8.17
N ILE A 174 17.82 -1.01 -7.64
CA ILE A 174 17.61 -1.29 -6.24
C ILE A 174 18.15 -2.69 -5.92
N PRO A 175 18.98 -2.87 -4.88
CA PRO A 175 19.40 -4.20 -4.45
C PRO A 175 18.20 -5.04 -4.00
N GLN A 176 18.23 -6.34 -4.31
CA GLN A 176 17.19 -7.25 -3.84
C GLN A 176 17.17 -7.27 -2.31
N LYS A 177 15.99 -7.08 -1.73
CA LYS A 177 15.81 -7.03 -0.28
C LYS A 177 14.60 -7.88 0.12
N GLU A 178 14.82 -8.80 1.04
CA GLU A 178 13.75 -9.54 1.67
C GLU A 178 13.17 -8.75 2.84
N ARG A 179 11.84 -8.75 2.95
CA ARG A 179 11.10 -8.07 4.02
C ARG A 179 10.01 -8.99 4.55
N THR A 180 9.90 -9.08 5.87
CA THR A 180 8.85 -9.83 6.55
C THR A 180 7.86 -8.87 7.17
N TYR A 181 6.58 -9.05 6.87
CA TYR A 181 5.49 -8.25 7.42
C TYR A 181 4.58 -9.12 8.29
N TYR A 182 4.20 -8.59 9.44
CA TYR A 182 3.18 -9.17 10.31
C TYR A 182 1.96 -8.26 10.27
N ARG A 183 0.80 -8.83 9.96
CA ARG A 183 -0.45 -8.08 9.92
C ARG A 183 -1.36 -8.56 11.03
N PHE A 184 -1.65 -7.67 11.96
CA PHE A 184 -2.71 -7.84 12.95
C PHE A 184 -3.92 -7.04 12.49
N THR A 185 -5.08 -7.67 12.49
CA THR A 185 -6.35 -7.03 12.15
C THR A 185 -7.32 -7.26 13.30
N ASN A 186 -7.99 -6.18 13.71
CA ASN A 186 -9.04 -6.27 14.72
C ASN A 186 -10.37 -6.73 14.11
N GLU A 187 -10.45 -6.88 12.79
CA GLU A 187 -11.64 -7.41 12.13
C GLU A 187 -11.82 -8.88 12.48
N LEU A 188 -12.98 -9.22 13.06
CA LEU A 188 -13.42 -10.61 13.18
C LEU A 188 -13.43 -11.21 11.76
N THR A 189 -12.75 -12.35 11.58
CA THR A 189 -12.55 -13.05 10.29
C THR A 189 -13.83 -13.18 9.44
N PHE A 190 -14.99 -13.29 10.10
CA PHE A 190 -16.32 -13.42 9.49
C PHE A 190 -16.88 -12.11 8.90
N PHE A 191 -16.47 -10.96 9.43
CA PHE A 191 -16.88 -9.62 8.99
C PHE A 191 -15.77 -8.85 8.27
N SER A 192 -14.58 -9.44 8.17
CA SER A 192 -13.43 -8.75 7.56
C SER A 192 -13.72 -8.42 6.10
N THR A 193 -13.60 -7.14 5.74
CA THR A 193 -13.71 -6.68 4.35
C THR A 193 -12.61 -7.33 3.50
N VAL A 194 -11.51 -7.68 4.15
CA VAL A 194 -10.34 -8.31 3.56
C VAL A 194 -10.62 -9.75 3.13
N ASN A 195 -11.33 -10.58 3.90
CA ASN A 195 -11.59 -11.98 3.50
C ASN A 195 -12.64 -12.15 2.40
N ASN A 196 -13.45 -11.12 2.11
CA ASN A 196 -14.34 -11.12 0.93
C ASN A 196 -13.59 -10.84 -0.39
N LEU A 197 -12.30 -10.51 -0.34
CA LEU A 197 -11.42 -10.49 -1.52
C LEU A 197 -10.93 -11.91 -1.76
N ASP A 198 -11.65 -12.64 -2.59
CA ASP A 198 -11.55 -14.10 -2.81
C ASP A 198 -10.21 -14.57 -3.42
N SER A 199 -9.29 -13.66 -3.79
CA SER A 199 -7.98 -14.05 -4.31
C SER A 199 -6.83 -13.11 -3.91
N TRP A 200 -5.63 -13.69 -3.77
CA TRP A 200 -4.37 -12.95 -3.59
C TRP A 200 -4.13 -11.92 -4.71
N GLU A 201 -4.61 -12.20 -5.92
CA GLU A 201 -4.49 -11.31 -7.07
C GLU A 201 -5.28 -10.01 -6.91
N GLN A 202 -6.43 -10.04 -6.21
CA GLN A 202 -7.23 -8.84 -5.95
C GLN A 202 -6.60 -7.87 -4.94
N ARG A 203 -5.47 -8.25 -4.31
CA ARG A 203 -4.76 -7.44 -3.30
C ARG A 203 -3.33 -7.11 -3.71
N ARG A 204 -3.02 -7.23 -5.00
CA ARG A 204 -1.69 -6.97 -5.55
C ARG A 204 -1.79 -5.94 -6.66
N VAL A 205 -1.08 -4.83 -6.47
CA VAL A 205 -0.81 -3.83 -7.51
C VAL A 205 0.69 -3.79 -7.70
N ILE A 206 1.12 -4.17 -8.90
CA ILE A 206 2.55 -4.16 -9.26
C ILE A 206 2.83 -2.80 -9.90
N GLY A 207 3.64 -2.00 -9.21
CA GLY A 207 4.17 -0.75 -9.72
C GLY A 207 5.49 -0.97 -10.43
N HIS A 208 5.83 -0.03 -11.30
CA HIS A 208 7.12 0.01 -11.98
C HIS A 208 7.74 1.40 -11.85
N THR A 209 9.07 1.46 -11.99
CA THR A 209 9.78 2.72 -12.15
C THR A 209 10.02 2.97 -13.63
N TYR A 210 9.64 4.17 -14.06
CA TYR A 210 9.72 4.63 -15.43
C TYR A 210 10.66 5.83 -15.50
N ILE A 211 11.47 5.89 -16.55
CA ILE A 211 12.37 6.99 -16.81
C ILE A 211 12.10 7.53 -18.19
N TYR A 212 11.82 8.82 -18.24
CA TYR A 212 11.56 9.53 -19.47
C TYR A 212 12.69 10.53 -19.70
N LEU A 213 13.41 10.36 -20.81
CA LEU A 213 14.50 11.23 -21.20
C LEU A 213 14.08 12.09 -22.39
N LYS A 214 14.25 13.41 -22.29
CA LYS A 214 14.17 14.31 -23.43
C LYS A 214 15.56 14.70 -23.87
N VAL A 215 15.92 14.28 -25.08
CA VAL A 215 17.24 14.49 -25.64
C VAL A 215 17.12 15.26 -26.96
N PRO A 216 17.85 16.37 -27.14
CA PRO A 216 17.97 17.03 -28.43
C PRO A 216 18.54 16.09 -29.51
N LYS A 217 17.96 16.09 -30.72
CA LYS A 217 18.37 15.21 -31.84
C LYS A 217 19.84 15.32 -32.26
N HIS A 218 20.51 16.42 -31.89
CA HIS A 218 21.92 16.62 -32.20
C HIS A 218 22.86 15.98 -31.18
N ILE A 219 22.34 15.44 -30.08
CA ILE A 219 23.09 14.68 -29.08
C ILE A 219 22.94 13.18 -29.40
N ASN A 220 24.06 12.49 -29.54
CA ASN A 220 24.14 11.05 -29.71
C ASN A 220 23.99 10.34 -28.36
N VAL A 221 23.03 9.44 -28.24
CA VAL A 221 22.84 8.64 -27.02
C VAL A 221 23.51 7.29 -27.23
N ILE A 222 24.50 6.98 -26.38
CA ILE A 222 25.17 5.69 -26.36
C ILE A 222 24.63 4.89 -25.19
N ASP A 223 24.11 3.72 -25.49
CA ASP A 223 23.71 2.72 -24.51
C ASP A 223 24.74 1.58 -24.51
N LYS A 224 25.35 1.36 -23.35
CA LYS A 224 26.38 0.33 -23.17
C LYS A 224 25.80 -1.04 -22.81
N ASP A 225 24.55 -1.10 -22.36
CA ASP A 225 23.96 -2.29 -21.74
C ASP A 225 22.85 -2.94 -22.60
N GLY A 226 22.50 -2.34 -23.75
CA GLY A 226 21.54 -2.92 -24.70
C GLY A 226 20.08 -2.73 -24.28
N LEU A 227 19.77 -1.56 -23.74
CA LEU A 227 18.44 -1.06 -23.43
C LEU A 227 17.50 -1.19 -24.64
N GLN A 228 16.30 -1.71 -24.38
CA GLN A 228 15.19 -1.59 -25.31
C GLN A 228 14.56 -0.21 -25.12
N PHE A 229 14.81 0.69 -26.05
CA PHE A 229 14.06 1.93 -26.17
C PHE A 229 12.69 1.61 -26.78
N TYR A 230 11.60 1.95 -26.07
CA TYR A 230 10.24 1.78 -26.57
C TYR A 230 9.67 3.10 -27.13
#